data_AF-A0A918R7K5-F1
#
_entry.id   AF-A0A918R7K5-F1
#
_cell.length_a   1.000
_cell.length_b   1.000
_cell.length_c   1.000
_cell.angle_alpha   90.00
_cell.angle_beta   90.00
_cell.angle_gamma   90.00
#
_symmetry.space_group_name_H-M   'P 1'
#
loop_
_entity.id
_entity.type
_entity.pdbx_description
1 polymer ?
#
loop_
_entity_poly.entity_id
_entity_poly.type
_entity_poly.pdbx_seq_one_letter_code
_entity_poly.pdbx_strand_id
1 'polypeptide(L)'
;MPALHGGSRDRLEIHPNLWAGAGLMRGGAGTALVGSHAEVADRIEEYHALGVEHFVLSGHPHLKEAYWVRGGRGARAGGPRAARRPPGGGAGVPLPAAGGR
;
A
#
# COMPACT_ATOMS: atom_id res chain seq x y z
N MET A 1 -9.31 -0.54 14.24
CA MET A 1 -10.74 -0.39 13.94
C MET A 1 -11.50 -1.74 14.07
N PRO A 2 -11.57 -2.38 15.26
CA PRO A 2 -12.24 -3.68 15.40
C PRO A 2 -13.76 -3.61 15.15
N ALA A 3 -14.37 -2.43 15.38
CA ALA A 3 -15.81 -2.20 15.27
C ALA A 3 -16.38 -2.47 13.88
N LEU A 4 -15.58 -2.30 12.82
CA LEU A 4 -16.04 -2.52 11.44
C LEU A 4 -16.17 -4.00 11.07
N HIS A 5 -15.36 -4.86 11.67
CA HIS A 5 -15.23 -6.28 11.29
C HIS A 5 -15.40 -7.24 12.49
N GLY A 6 -15.96 -6.74 13.60
CA GLY A 6 -16.17 -7.51 14.83
C GLY A 6 -14.91 -8.12 15.44
N GLY A 7 -13.73 -7.55 15.15
CA GLY A 7 -12.44 -8.09 15.57
C GLY A 7 -11.95 -9.33 14.79
N SER A 8 -12.77 -9.91 13.90
CA SER A 8 -12.36 -11.06 13.08
C SER A 8 -11.62 -10.62 11.82
N ARG A 9 -10.49 -11.28 11.50
CA ARG A 9 -9.73 -11.05 10.26
C ARG A 9 -10.34 -11.75 9.04
N ASP A 10 -11.34 -12.60 9.25
CA ASP A 10 -12.01 -13.35 8.19
C ASP A 10 -13.22 -12.56 7.62
N ARG A 11 -13.54 -11.41 8.20
CA ARG A 11 -14.70 -10.56 7.84
C ARG A 11 -14.30 -9.13 7.53
N LEU A 12 -13.23 -8.98 6.75
CA LEU A 12 -12.69 -7.66 6.44
C LEU A 12 -13.40 -6.98 5.28
N GLU A 13 -14.12 -7.70 4.42
CA GLU A 13 -15.07 -7.07 3.51
C GLU A 13 -16.37 -6.79 4.27
N ILE A 14 -16.60 -5.50 4.55
CA ILE A 14 -17.70 -5.05 5.41
C ILE A 14 -18.92 -4.56 4.60
N HIS A 15 -18.71 -4.36 3.30
CA HIS A 15 -19.68 -4.06 2.27
C HIS A 15 -19.04 -4.43 0.91
N PRO A 16 -19.80 -4.77 -0.15
CA PRO A 16 -19.25 -4.98 -1.49
C PRO A 16 -18.21 -3.94 -1.86
N ASN A 17 -17.01 -4.41 -2.20
CA ASN A 17 -15.86 -3.60 -2.59
C ASN A 17 -15.32 -2.65 -1.51
N LEU A 18 -15.76 -2.75 -0.25
CA LEU A 18 -15.27 -1.96 0.88
C LEU A 18 -14.58 -2.85 1.91
N TRP A 19 -13.26 -2.73 1.98
CA TRP A 19 -12.40 -3.61 2.76
C TRP A 19 -11.78 -2.89 3.96
N ALA A 20 -12.07 -3.34 5.18
CA ALA A 20 -11.58 -2.81 6.45
C ALA A 20 -10.15 -3.26 6.80
N GLY A 21 -9.53 -4.13 6.01
CA GLY A 21 -8.17 -4.61 6.27
C GLY A 21 -7.09 -3.53 6.15
N ALA A 22 -7.36 -2.42 5.45
CA ALA A 22 -6.45 -1.27 5.36
C ALA A 22 -6.06 -0.74 6.75
N GLY A 23 -7.03 -0.67 7.68
CA GLY A 23 -6.81 -0.22 9.05
C GLY A 23 -5.99 -1.16 9.94
N LEU A 24 -5.58 -2.34 9.44
CA LEU A 24 -4.72 -3.29 10.15
C LEU A 24 -3.23 -3.12 9.84
N MET A 25 -2.88 -2.48 8.72
CA MET A 25 -1.50 -2.48 8.20
C MET A 25 -0.68 -1.26 8.61
N ARG A 26 -1.31 -0.07 8.76
CA ARG A 26 -0.63 1.16 9.23
C ARG A 26 -1.64 2.24 9.62
N GLY A 27 -1.22 3.24 10.39
CA GLY A 27 -1.99 4.46 10.61
C GLY A 27 -2.28 5.18 9.28
N GLY A 28 -3.53 5.12 8.83
CA GLY A 28 -4.02 5.57 7.53
C GLY A 28 -5.53 5.37 7.45
N ALA A 29 -6.10 5.33 6.25
CA ALA A 29 -7.53 5.10 6.07
C ALA A 29 -7.96 3.76 6.68
N GLY A 30 -9.07 3.76 7.42
CA GLY A 30 -9.60 2.57 8.09
C GLY A 30 -10.18 1.52 7.14
N THR A 31 -10.48 1.91 5.91
CA THR A 31 -11.09 1.10 4.85
C THR A 31 -10.46 1.44 3.50
N ALA A 32 -10.56 0.52 2.54
CA ALA A 32 -10.14 0.70 1.15
C ALA A 32 -11.25 0.23 0.20
N LEU A 33 -11.40 0.94 -0.92
CA LEU A 33 -12.21 0.47 -2.04
C LEU A 33 -11.37 -0.51 -2.89
N VAL A 34 -11.88 -1.72 -3.13
CA VAL A 34 -11.15 -2.80 -3.81
C VAL A 34 -12.04 -3.43 -4.88
N GLY A 35 -11.58 -3.37 -6.13
CA GLY A 35 -12.30 -3.90 -7.29
C GLY A 35 -11.67 -3.43 -8.60
N SER A 36 -12.38 -3.65 -9.71
CA SER A 36 -12.12 -3.02 -10.99
C SER A 36 -12.35 -1.51 -10.92
N HIS A 37 -11.81 -0.76 -11.90
CA HIS A 37 -12.05 0.67 -12.00
C HIS A 37 -13.54 1.04 -12.06
N ALA A 38 -14.34 0.22 -12.75
CA ALA A 38 -15.79 0.43 -12.85
C ALA A 38 -16.47 0.24 -11.49
N GLU A 39 -16.22 -0.88 -10.81
CA GLU A 39 -16.81 -1.16 -9.50
C GLU A 39 -16.44 -0.09 -8.46
N VAL A 40 -15.18 0.38 -8.48
CA VAL A 40 -14.73 1.46 -7.59
C VAL A 40 -15.40 2.79 -7.95
N ALA A 41 -15.58 3.11 -9.23
CA ALA A 41 -16.30 4.29 -9.68
C ALA A 41 -17.76 4.26 -9.21
N ASP A 42 -18.45 3.11 -9.35
CA ASP A 42 -19.83 2.94 -8.87
C ASP A 42 -19.93 3.21 -7.36
N ARG A 43 -18.95 2.77 -6.56
CA ARG A 43 -18.93 3.07 -5.11
C ARG A 43 -18.76 4.57 -4.84
N ILE A 44 -17.90 5.25 -5.59
CA ILE A 44 -17.68 6.69 -5.45
C ILE A 44 -18.96 7.45 -5.83
N GLU A 45 -19.65 7.03 -6.90
CA GLU A 45 -20.92 7.61 -7.32
C GLU A 45 -22.02 7.44 -6.26
N GLU A 46 -22.08 6.30 -5.58
CA GLU A 46 -23.01 6.13 -4.46
C GLU A 46 -22.72 7.08 -3.30
N TYR A 47 -21.45 7.25 -2.91
CA TYR A 47 -21.09 8.24 -1.89
C TYR A 47 -21.46 9.66 -2.34
N HIS A 48 -21.26 9.98 -3.61
CA HIS A 48 -21.65 11.26 -4.19
C HIS A 48 -23.17 11.46 -4.18
N ALA A 49 -23.96 10.43 -4.49
CA ALA A 49 -25.42 10.47 -4.40
C ALA A 49 -25.93 10.73 -2.96
N LEU A 50 -25.14 10.36 -1.95
CA LEU A 50 -25.39 10.67 -0.54
C LEU A 50 -24.89 12.06 -0.12
N GLY A 51 -24.35 12.86 -1.04
CA GLY A 51 -23.88 14.23 -0.81
C GLY A 51 -22.39 14.34 -0.45
N VAL A 52 -21.60 13.28 -0.62
CA VAL A 52 -20.13 13.36 -0.44
C VAL A 52 -19.49 13.94 -1.70
N GLU A 53 -19.05 15.20 -1.62
CA GLU A 53 -18.48 15.91 -2.77
C GLU A 53 -16.96 15.77 -2.91
N HIS A 54 -16.26 15.46 -1.80
CA HIS A 54 -14.80 15.50 -1.75
C HIS A 54 -14.23 14.18 -1.22
N PHE A 55 -13.25 13.62 -1.94
CA PHE A 55 -12.61 12.37 -1.61
C PHE A 55 -11.10 12.56 -1.41
N VAL A 56 -10.61 12.26 -0.21
CA VAL A 56 -9.17 12.19 0.07
C VAL A 56 -8.71 10.74 -0.08
N LEU A 57 -8.16 10.43 -1.26
CA LEU A 57 -7.72 9.07 -1.59
C LEU A 57 -6.24 8.88 -1.28
N SER A 58 -5.89 7.65 -0.89
CA SER A 58 -4.50 7.24 -0.72
C SER A 58 -4.33 5.79 -1.18
N GLY A 59 -3.14 5.45 -1.68
CA GLY A 59 -2.79 4.09 -2.10
C GLY A 59 -1.28 3.87 -1.95
N HIS A 60 -0.82 2.62 -1.97
CA HIS A 60 0.60 2.29 -1.82
C HIS A 60 1.10 1.37 -2.95
N PRO A 61 2.22 1.70 -3.62
CA PRO A 61 3.02 2.92 -3.47
C PRO A 61 2.31 4.16 -4.05
N HIS A 62 2.34 5.28 -3.32
CA HIS A 62 1.54 6.49 -3.62
C HIS A 62 1.59 6.96 -5.07
N LEU A 63 2.79 7.09 -5.64
CA LEU A 63 2.95 7.58 -7.02
C LEU A 63 2.28 6.65 -8.03
N LYS A 64 2.52 5.34 -7.90
CA LYS A 64 1.96 4.35 -8.83
C LYS A 64 0.44 4.32 -8.72
N GLU A 65 -0.08 4.35 -7.51
CA GLU A 65 -1.52 4.36 -7.26
C GLU A 65 -2.19 5.62 -7.79
N ALA A 66 -1.56 6.80 -7.70
CA ALA A 66 -2.09 8.02 -8.30
C ALA A 66 -2.25 7.91 -9.84
N TYR A 67 -1.32 7.23 -10.52
CA TYR A 67 -1.46 6.94 -11.95
C TYR A 67 -2.54 5.89 -12.24
N TRP A 68 -2.64 4.86 -11.40
CA TRP A 68 -3.63 3.78 -11.55
C TRP A 68 -5.06 4.28 -11.36
N VAL A 69 -5.32 5.06 -10.31
CA VAL A 69 -6.64 5.65 -10.03
C VAL A 69 -7.09 6.57 -11.16
N ARG A 70 -6.16 7.30 -11.79
CA ARG A 70 -6.46 8.12 -12.97
C ARG A 70 -6.91 7.29 -14.19
N GLY A 71 -6.80 5.97 -14.18
CA GLY A 71 -7.05 5.10 -15.33
C GLY A 71 -5.79 4.82 -16.17
N GLY A 72 -4.61 5.19 -15.66
CA GLY A 72 -3.35 4.80 -16.26
C GLY A 72 -3.11 3.31 -16.06
N ARG A 73 -2.85 2.56 -17.14
CA ARG A 73 -2.23 1.22 -17.02
C ARG A 73 -0.83 1.44 -16.49
N GLY A 74 -0.62 1.32 -15.18
CA GLY A 74 0.70 1.55 -14.61
C GLY A 74 1.70 0.64 -15.30
N ALA A 75 2.82 1.23 -15.75
CA ALA A 75 3.94 0.49 -16.28
C ALA A 75 4.20 -0.72 -15.37
N ARG A 76 4.31 -1.92 -15.94
CA ARG A 76 4.74 -3.12 -15.20
C ARG A 76 5.93 -2.70 -14.36
N ALA A 77 5.76 -2.72 -13.04
CA ALA A 77 6.88 -2.58 -12.15
C ALA A 77 7.78 -3.77 -12.47
N GLY A 78 8.95 -3.50 -13.06
CA GLY A 78 10.02 -4.48 -13.05
C GLY A 78 10.16 -4.94 -11.61
N GLY A 79 10.11 -6.25 -11.38
CA GLY A 79 10.34 -6.84 -10.06
C GLY A 79 11.65 -6.34 -9.47
N PRO A 80 11.88 -6.57 -8.16
CA PRO A 80 13.07 -6.07 -7.49
C PRO A 80 14.29 -6.40 -8.34
N ARG A 81 14.98 -5.36 -8.83
CA ARG A 81 16.32 -5.54 -9.39
C ARG A 81 17.13 -6.13 -8.25
N ALA A 82 17.34 -7.44 -8.28
CA ALA A 82 18.25 -8.13 -7.40
C ALA A 82 19.51 -7.28 -7.34
N ALA A 83 19.83 -6.80 -6.14
CA ALA A 83 21.02 -6.01 -5.90
C ALA A 83 22.17 -6.77 -6.56
N ARG A 84 22.79 -6.16 -7.58
CA ARG A 84 23.96 -6.74 -8.23
C ARG A 84 25.01 -6.90 -7.15
N ARG A 85 25.22 -8.14 -6.71
CA ARG A 85 26.32 -8.52 -5.85
C ARG A 85 27.60 -8.12 -6.59
N PRO A 86 28.45 -7.22 -6.03
CA PRO A 86 29.74 -6.95 -6.66
C PRO A 86 30.56 -8.25 -6.67
N PRO A 87 31.29 -8.54 -7.75
CA PRO A 87 32.14 -9.72 -7.81
C PRO A 87 33.25 -9.60 -6.76
N GLY A 88 33.50 -10.70 -6.05
CA GLY A 88 34.46 -10.76 -4.97
C GLY A 88 35.91 -10.57 -5.40
N GLY A 89 36.69 -10.07 -4.46
CA GLY A 89 38.15 -9.96 -4.42
C GLY A 89 38.43 -8.91 -3.34
N GLY A 90 39.05 -9.19 -2.19
CA GLY A 90 40.14 -10.10 -1.88
C GLY A 90 41.13 -9.25 -1.05
N ALA A 91 41.69 -9.85 0.00
CA ALA A 91 42.75 -9.33 0.89
C ALA A 91 42.34 -8.32 1.97
N GLY A 92 42.59 -8.72 3.22
CA GLY A 92 42.31 -7.96 4.41
C GLY A 92 43.30 -6.84 4.69
N VAL A 93 42.90 -5.95 5.58
CA VAL A 93 43.79 -5.01 6.28
C VAL A 93 43.43 -5.11 7.77
N PRO A 94 44.36 -5.49 8.66
CA PRO A 94 44.07 -5.52 10.08
C PRO A 94 44.11 -4.09 10.65
N LEU A 95 43.09 -3.71 11.42
CA LEU A 95 43.12 -2.50 12.24
C LEU A 95 43.97 -2.76 13.50
N PRO A 96 44.90 -1.87 13.86
CA PRO A 96 45.61 -1.96 15.14
C PRO A 96 44.67 -1.57 16.29
N ALA A 97 44.65 -2.40 17.33
CA ALA A 97 44.01 -2.09 18.61
C ALA A 97 44.85 -1.04 19.36
N ALA A 98 44.30 0.16 19.54
CA ALA A 98 44.86 1.15 20.46
C ALA A 98 44.30 0.89 21.86
N GLY A 99 45.12 0.26 22.71
CA GLY A 99 44.92 0.25 24.16
C GLY A 99 45.38 1.57 24.77
N GLY A 100 44.68 2.02 25.81
CA GLY A 100 45.02 3.22 26.56
C GLY A 100 44.25 3.30 27.87
N ARG A 101 44.83 2.63 28.88
CA ARG A 101 44.83 2.86 30.35
C ARG A 101 43.57 3.38 31.03
#